data_AF-A0A937TYD9-F1
#
_entry.id   AF-A0A937TYD9-F1
#
_cell.length_a   1.000
_cell.length_b   1.000
_cell.length_c   1.000
_cell.angle_alpha   90.00
_cell.angle_beta   90.00
_cell.angle_gamma   90.00
#
_symmetry.space_group_name_H-M   'P 1'
#
loop_
_entity.id
_entity.type
_entity.pdbx_description
1 polymer ?
#
loop_
_entity_poly.entity_id
_entity_poly.type
_entity_poly.pdbx_seq_one_letter_code
_entity_poly.pdbx_strand_id
1 'polypeptide(L)'
;MGEHWRIPDMRRRWIWLVLFVAILVVAATLVHLCGRSGRATEDPNTWTTAEWHYHGRLIRRVVQKWFKSVETAPSRARIKDSYQTYLVIDTNEPAIWIEDSGNIRKDTRMELPGSMKWRLYRRTPKGDSALSGLLRLRARGLGSEMFFLVGTEAAVGYLSISFGPGTNSSGWFKPWAFRMPGRYPWQDEWQEQVRSVVVSEDEYERNMGLVQRPSAIGTSQTQPHGQVPPVVKRNETRWLAVEKELYLEIERQFSDLGYDLTSIKVYEGPAMTAGLARAGGRKLGWIDKIYRGRRTEWTTCSVALEIDYLGDDVWYVVSDPNRKSGNADKYLDMEFLVKAEGALSRKERKEWTRKGRMAAKISPEQPSPWRATLDNGISVELIGICESPSNGRQWWGPDGSILDYIPYYRTYTRHHKPDERAYDFAYKVVWPDGMPQRGYSSGVTGRIAHHTGVGLKDRFGDDSRFQGGQRIYVFKQSTEKTTMTWVFGKNDKESQYIYFKNISLVPGKDFGFEIETRVKIRR
;
A
#
# COMPACT_ATOMS: atom_id res chain seq x y z
N MET A 1 45.01 29.95 -70.28
CA MET A 1 46.00 29.51 -69.29
C MET A 1 45.48 29.89 -67.91
N GLY A 2 44.88 28.94 -67.19
CA GLY A 2 44.31 29.16 -65.86
C GLY A 2 44.89 28.13 -64.90
N GLU A 3 45.84 28.56 -64.07
CA GLU A 3 46.51 27.71 -63.10
C GLU A 3 45.61 27.50 -61.88
N HIS A 4 45.05 26.29 -61.78
CA HIS A 4 44.42 25.79 -60.57
C HIS A 4 45.49 25.60 -59.49
N TRP A 5 45.52 26.52 -58.52
CA TRP A 5 46.30 26.41 -57.29
C TRP A 5 45.86 25.17 -56.49
N ARG A 6 46.60 24.06 -56.63
CA ARG A 6 46.49 22.90 -55.75
C ARG A 6 47.08 23.28 -54.39
N ILE A 7 46.23 23.57 -53.42
CA ILE A 7 46.62 23.72 -52.02
C ILE A 7 47.34 22.41 -51.59
N PRO A 8 48.53 22.48 -50.96
CA PRO A 8 49.29 21.28 -50.62
C PRO A 8 48.50 20.35 -49.68
N ASP A 9 48.39 19.08 -50.08
CA ASP A 9 47.65 18.02 -49.36
C ASP A 9 48.05 17.89 -47.87
N MET A 10 49.28 18.31 -47.53
CA MET A 10 49.79 18.33 -46.16
C MET A 10 49.01 19.26 -45.22
N ARG A 11 48.59 20.46 -45.66
CA ARG A 11 47.82 21.38 -44.79
C ARG A 11 46.44 20.81 -44.47
N ARG A 12 45.82 20.10 -45.42
CA ARG A 12 44.51 19.47 -45.22
C ARG A 12 44.58 18.33 -44.19
N ARG A 13 45.60 17.47 -44.28
CA ARG A 13 45.81 16.39 -43.29
C ARG A 13 46.07 16.93 -41.89
N TRP A 14 46.84 18.01 -41.77
CA TRP A 14 47.11 18.63 -40.47
C TRP A 14 45.85 19.24 -39.83
N ILE A 15 45.02 19.93 -40.62
CA ILE A 15 43.74 20.47 -40.15
C ILE A 15 42.81 19.34 -39.66
N TRP A 16 42.70 18.23 -40.40
CA TRP A 16 41.90 17.08 -39.98
C TRP A 16 42.42 16.42 -38.70
N LEU A 17 43.75 16.32 -38.54
CA LEU A 17 44.36 15.79 -37.33
C LEU A 17 44.05 16.68 -36.12
N VAL A 18 44.18 18.01 -36.26
CA VAL A 18 43.87 18.96 -35.18
C VAL A 18 42.39 18.91 -34.81
N LEU A 19 41.48 18.86 -35.80
CA LEU A 19 40.05 18.69 -35.56
C LEU A 19 39.74 17.37 -34.85
N PHE A 20 40.35 16.27 -35.28
CA PHE A 20 40.15 14.97 -34.64
C PHE A 20 40.64 14.94 -33.19
N VAL A 21 41.82 15.50 -32.92
CA VAL A 21 42.36 15.62 -31.56
C VAL A 21 41.48 16.54 -30.72
N ALA A 22 41.01 17.67 -31.25
CA ALA A 22 40.08 18.56 -30.55
C ALA A 22 38.76 17.84 -30.22
N ILE A 23 38.21 17.06 -31.15
CA ILE A 23 37.00 16.24 -30.91
C ILE A 23 37.27 15.19 -29.83
N LEU A 24 38.42 14.50 -29.85
CA LEU A 24 38.78 13.53 -28.81
C LEU A 24 38.96 14.17 -27.44
N VAL A 25 39.61 15.35 -27.37
CA VAL A 25 39.77 16.09 -26.11
C VAL A 25 38.42 16.56 -25.58
N VAL A 26 37.54 17.08 -26.44
CA VAL A 26 36.18 17.46 -26.04
C VAL A 26 35.40 16.23 -25.59
N ALA A 27 35.48 15.10 -26.31
CA ALA A 27 34.81 13.85 -25.92
C ALA A 27 35.34 13.30 -24.60
N ALA A 28 36.66 13.26 -24.38
CA ALA A 28 37.28 12.82 -23.13
C ALA A 28 36.95 13.77 -21.97
N THR A 29 36.92 15.08 -22.22
CA THR A 29 36.54 16.08 -21.22
C THR A 29 35.06 15.98 -20.89
N LEU A 30 34.19 15.72 -21.87
CA LEU A 30 32.77 15.44 -21.65
C LEU A 30 32.56 14.12 -20.90
N VAL A 31 33.29 13.05 -21.22
CA VAL A 31 33.26 11.79 -20.48
C VAL A 31 33.73 12.00 -19.04
N HIS A 32 34.79 12.78 -18.83
CA HIS A 32 35.31 13.10 -17.50
C HIS A 32 34.35 14.00 -16.70
N LEU A 33 33.80 15.04 -17.32
CA LEU A 33 32.82 15.94 -16.68
C LEU A 33 31.49 15.22 -16.42
N CYS A 34 31.03 14.37 -17.34
CA CYS A 34 29.84 13.53 -17.14
C CYS A 34 30.10 12.46 -16.06
N GLY A 35 31.28 11.83 -16.04
CA GLY A 35 31.67 10.87 -15.00
C GLY A 35 31.87 11.50 -13.63
N ARG A 36 32.31 12.77 -13.56
CA ARG A 36 32.54 13.51 -12.31
C ARG A 36 31.28 14.23 -11.80
N SER A 37 30.38 14.67 -12.68
CA SER A 37 29.08 15.25 -12.30
C SER A 37 28.08 14.24 -11.73
N GLY A 38 28.27 12.94 -11.98
CA GLY A 38 27.49 11.85 -11.38
C GLY A 38 27.93 11.48 -9.96
N ARG A 39 29.05 12.04 -9.47
CA ARG A 39 29.48 11.95 -8.07
C ARG A 39 29.71 13.36 -7.55
N ALA A 40 28.66 14.17 -7.49
CA ALA A 40 28.58 15.10 -6.38
C ALA A 40 28.87 14.25 -5.14
N THR A 41 29.83 14.66 -4.32
CA THR A 41 30.08 14.03 -3.03
C THR A 41 28.74 14.03 -2.32
N GLU A 42 28.04 12.90 -2.39
CA GLU A 42 26.82 12.66 -1.65
C GLU A 42 27.23 12.98 -0.24
N ASP A 43 26.67 14.06 0.29
CA ASP A 43 26.76 14.31 1.70
C ASP A 43 26.34 12.97 2.32
N PRO A 44 27.17 12.30 3.12
CA PRO A 44 26.81 10.99 3.68
C PRO A 44 25.49 11.06 4.50
N ASN A 45 24.98 12.27 4.73
CA ASN A 45 23.69 12.54 5.35
C ASN A 45 22.52 12.74 4.37
N THR A 46 22.72 12.73 3.04
CA THR A 46 21.61 12.80 2.07
C THR A 46 20.97 11.44 1.88
N TRP A 47 19.77 11.34 2.41
CA TRP A 47 18.90 10.19 2.30
C TRP A 47 18.51 9.91 0.87
N THR A 48 18.52 8.62 0.53
CA THR A 48 18.05 8.12 -0.75
C THR A 48 16.52 8.26 -0.88
N THR A 49 15.98 8.27 -2.11
CA THR A 49 14.53 8.42 -2.33
C THR A 49 13.76 7.22 -1.73
N ALA A 50 14.36 6.04 -1.76
CA ALA A 50 13.89 4.82 -1.13
C ALA A 50 13.68 4.99 0.38
N GLU A 51 14.72 5.44 1.09
CA GLU A 51 14.67 5.63 2.55
C GLU A 51 13.58 6.63 2.94
N TRP A 52 13.43 7.71 2.17
CA TRP A 52 12.33 8.66 2.33
C TRP A 52 10.96 8.00 2.30
N HIS A 53 10.69 7.21 1.26
CA HIS A 53 9.40 6.55 1.12
C HIS A 53 9.18 5.45 2.16
N TYR A 54 10.23 4.72 2.56
CA TYR A 54 10.15 3.71 3.61
C TYR A 54 9.74 4.33 4.95
N HIS A 55 10.46 5.33 5.43
CA HIS A 55 10.14 5.98 6.71
C HIS A 55 8.80 6.71 6.66
N GLY A 56 8.48 7.39 5.54
CA GLY A 56 7.16 8.00 5.35
C GLY A 56 6.01 6.99 5.45
N ARG A 57 6.19 5.75 4.97
CA ARG A 57 5.21 4.66 5.10
C ARG A 57 5.07 4.19 6.54
N LEU A 58 6.16 4.04 7.27
CA LEU A 58 6.13 3.65 8.69
C LEU A 58 5.38 4.68 9.55
N ILE A 59 5.66 5.97 9.35
CA ILE A 59 4.94 7.03 10.08
C ILE A 59 3.45 6.98 9.74
N ARG A 60 3.10 6.82 8.46
CA ARG A 60 1.71 6.68 8.02
C ARG A 60 0.99 5.50 8.70
N ARG A 61 1.68 4.37 8.91
CA ARG A 61 1.11 3.22 9.63
C ARG A 61 0.73 3.58 11.07
N VAL A 62 1.60 4.29 11.80
CA VAL A 62 1.32 4.75 13.18
C VAL A 62 0.11 5.68 13.19
N VAL A 63 0.07 6.67 12.29
CA VAL A 63 -1.04 7.60 12.15
C VAL A 63 -2.36 6.88 11.83
N GLN A 64 -2.34 5.90 10.92
CA GLN A 64 -3.53 5.10 10.57
C GLN A 64 -4.00 4.21 11.72
N LYS A 65 -3.07 3.59 12.47
CA LYS A 65 -3.41 2.83 13.69
C LYS A 65 -4.11 3.73 14.70
N TRP A 66 -3.62 4.95 14.89
CA TRP A 66 -4.22 5.92 15.79
C TRP A 66 -5.63 6.33 15.36
N PHE A 67 -5.82 6.71 14.08
CA PHE A 67 -7.16 7.00 13.55
C PHE A 67 -8.12 5.84 13.75
N LYS A 68 -7.69 4.61 13.46
CA LYS A 68 -8.52 3.42 13.64
C LYS A 68 -8.89 3.22 15.11
N SER A 69 -7.96 3.39 16.04
CA SER A 69 -8.23 3.30 17.48
C SER A 69 -9.32 4.29 17.91
N VAL A 70 -9.25 5.52 17.41
CA VAL A 70 -10.26 6.57 17.67
C VAL A 70 -11.62 6.20 17.06
N GLU A 71 -11.67 5.76 15.81
CA GLU A 71 -12.92 5.41 15.11
C GLU A 71 -13.66 4.26 15.77
N THR A 72 -12.91 3.28 16.27
CA THR A 72 -13.45 2.08 16.93
C THR A 72 -13.88 2.30 18.39
N ALA A 73 -13.62 3.48 18.96
CA ALA A 73 -14.05 3.77 20.32
C ALA A 73 -15.60 3.78 20.44
N PRO A 74 -16.19 3.18 21.50
CA PRO A 74 -17.63 3.04 21.65
C PRO A 74 -18.38 4.37 21.55
N SER A 75 -19.47 4.43 20.79
CA SER A 75 -20.19 5.67 20.45
C SER A 75 -20.69 6.48 21.66
N ARG A 76 -21.11 5.82 22.76
CA ARG A 76 -21.51 6.48 24.01
C ARG A 76 -20.34 6.97 24.86
N ALA A 77 -19.13 6.49 24.56
CA ALA A 77 -17.89 6.89 25.23
C ALA A 77 -17.01 7.80 24.36
N ARG A 78 -17.38 8.03 23.07
CA ARG A 78 -16.61 8.81 22.09
C ARG A 78 -16.12 10.17 22.57
N ILE A 79 -16.83 10.82 23.50
CA ILE A 79 -16.35 12.10 24.03
C ILE A 79 -15.40 11.91 25.22
N LYS A 80 -15.67 10.99 26.16
CA LYS A 80 -14.84 10.82 27.38
C LYS A 80 -13.63 9.92 27.17
N ASP A 81 -13.75 8.88 26.35
CA ASP A 81 -12.68 7.89 26.12
C ASP A 81 -11.73 8.33 25.00
N SER A 82 -12.16 9.22 24.09
CA SER A 82 -11.24 9.84 23.13
C SER A 82 -10.19 10.75 23.78
N TYR A 83 -10.35 11.10 25.07
CA TYR A 83 -9.32 11.78 25.86
C TYR A 83 -8.20 10.86 26.31
N GLN A 84 -8.25 9.57 26.01
CA GLN A 84 -7.25 8.62 26.48
C GLN A 84 -6.23 8.25 25.41
N THR A 85 -6.53 8.45 24.13
CA THR A 85 -5.65 8.02 23.03
C THR A 85 -5.03 9.22 22.29
N TYR A 86 -3.71 9.37 22.40
CA TYR A 86 -2.94 10.44 21.78
C TYR A 86 -1.99 9.91 20.72
N LEU A 87 -1.82 10.63 19.61
CA LEU A 87 -0.66 10.48 18.73
C LEU A 87 0.42 11.42 19.24
N VAL A 88 1.58 10.87 19.59
CA VAL A 88 2.69 11.62 20.13
C VAL A 88 3.82 11.67 19.11
N ILE A 89 4.30 12.88 18.85
CA ILE A 89 5.46 13.14 17.99
C ILE A 89 6.49 13.84 18.86
N ASP A 90 7.63 13.21 19.06
CA ASP A 90 8.78 13.82 19.72
C ASP A 90 9.92 13.96 18.70
N THR A 91 10.45 15.17 18.59
CA THR A 91 11.56 15.52 17.71
C THR A 91 12.86 15.71 18.48
N ASN A 92 12.79 15.79 19.83
CA ASN A 92 13.95 15.73 20.71
C ASN A 92 14.40 14.29 20.91
N GLU A 93 13.44 13.40 21.18
CA GLU A 93 13.58 11.95 21.03
C GLU A 93 12.93 11.59 19.70
N PRO A 94 13.66 11.57 18.56
CA PRO A 94 13.09 11.50 17.21
C PRO A 94 12.26 10.22 17.07
N ALA A 95 10.97 10.30 17.38
CA ALA A 95 10.06 9.16 17.46
C ALA A 95 8.60 9.60 17.36
N ILE A 96 7.76 8.66 16.94
CA ILE A 96 6.31 8.79 16.89
C ILE A 96 5.66 7.54 17.49
N TRP A 97 4.62 7.71 18.30
CA TRP A 97 3.91 6.60 18.94
C TRP A 97 2.48 6.95 19.30
N ILE A 98 1.74 5.96 19.80
CA ILE A 98 0.41 6.13 20.37
C ILE A 98 0.50 5.97 21.89
N GLU A 99 -0.05 6.92 22.63
CA GLU A 99 -0.26 6.83 24.08
C GLU A 99 -1.72 6.51 24.36
N ASP A 100 -1.97 5.46 25.15
CA ASP A 100 -3.29 5.12 25.69
C ASP A 100 -3.27 5.28 27.21
N SER A 101 -4.03 6.24 27.73
CA SER A 101 -4.11 6.57 29.16
C SER A 101 -2.72 6.74 29.78
N GLY A 102 -1.86 7.51 29.11
CA GLY A 102 -0.48 7.80 29.53
C GLY A 102 0.51 6.65 29.38
N ASN A 103 0.09 5.51 28.83
CA ASN A 103 0.99 4.39 28.56
C ASN A 103 1.35 4.33 27.07
N ILE A 104 2.64 4.22 26.76
CA ILE A 104 3.11 4.04 25.39
C ILE A 104 2.70 2.67 24.88
N ARG A 105 2.00 2.64 23.75
CA ARG A 105 1.73 1.40 23.02
C ARG A 105 2.99 0.93 22.30
N LYS A 106 3.61 -0.12 22.85
CA LYS A 106 4.85 -0.71 22.33
C LYS A 106 4.78 -1.10 20.85
N ASP A 107 3.61 -1.49 20.33
CA ASP A 107 3.39 -1.89 18.93
C ASP A 107 3.26 -0.69 17.95
N THR A 108 3.40 0.54 18.45
CA THR A 108 3.18 1.77 17.68
C THR A 108 4.37 2.72 17.73
N ARG A 109 5.33 2.47 18.63
CA ARG A 109 6.52 3.29 18.73
C ARG A 109 7.43 3.03 17.54
N MET A 110 7.75 4.10 16.85
CA MET A 110 8.60 4.11 15.68
C MET A 110 9.62 5.23 15.86
N GLU A 111 10.89 4.88 15.75
CA GLU A 111 11.98 5.85 15.76
C GLU A 111 11.99 6.57 14.41
N LEU A 112 11.88 7.89 14.48
CA LEU A 112 12.21 8.75 13.38
C LEU A 112 13.72 8.68 13.15
N PRO A 113 14.16 8.79 11.90
CA PRO A 113 15.57 8.72 11.60
C PRO A 113 16.40 9.78 12.33
N GLY A 114 17.37 9.32 13.14
CA GLY A 114 18.22 10.19 13.95
C GLY A 114 19.21 11.04 13.15
N SER A 115 19.51 10.65 11.90
CA SER A 115 20.33 11.45 10.98
C SER A 115 19.61 12.70 10.46
N MET A 116 18.31 12.86 10.75
CA MET A 116 17.53 14.01 10.30
C MET A 116 17.13 14.90 11.48
N LYS A 117 17.36 16.21 11.34
CA LYS A 117 16.80 17.20 12.26
C LYS A 117 15.35 17.49 11.92
N TRP A 118 14.45 17.00 12.74
CA TRP A 118 13.01 17.16 12.56
C TRP A 118 12.52 18.50 13.14
N ARG A 119 11.63 19.16 12.41
CA ARG A 119 10.83 20.28 12.89
C ARG A 119 9.37 20.03 12.59
N LEU A 120 8.54 20.55 13.48
CA LEU A 120 7.12 20.34 13.43
C LEU A 120 6.42 21.68 13.25
N TYR A 121 5.51 21.74 12.29
CA TYR A 121 4.73 22.92 11.97
C TYR A 121 3.25 22.59 12.06
N ARG A 122 2.46 23.57 12.52
CA ARG A 122 1.00 23.56 12.50
C ARG A 122 0.54 24.64 11.54
N ARG A 123 -0.42 24.30 10.69
CA ARG A 123 -1.12 25.23 9.80
C ARG A 123 -2.57 25.34 10.23
N THR A 124 -2.99 26.58 10.44
CA THR A 124 -4.36 26.94 10.80
C THR A 124 -4.86 28.03 9.85
N PRO A 125 -6.17 28.34 9.81
CA PRO A 125 -6.67 29.51 9.09
C PRO A 125 -6.00 30.83 9.51
N LYS A 126 -5.49 30.92 10.75
CA LYS A 126 -4.78 32.10 11.29
C LYS A 126 -3.33 32.20 10.86
N GLY A 127 -2.78 31.15 10.23
CA GLY A 127 -1.40 31.09 9.79
C GLY A 127 -0.66 29.83 10.24
N ASP A 128 0.61 29.80 9.91
CA ASP A 128 1.52 28.70 10.19
C ASP A 128 2.39 29.02 11.41
N SER A 129 2.59 28.04 12.30
CA SER A 129 3.45 28.18 13.47
C SER A 129 4.33 26.95 13.65
N ALA A 130 5.57 27.16 14.11
CA ALA A 130 6.41 26.08 14.60
C ALA A 130 5.85 25.57 15.94
N LEU A 131 5.98 24.27 16.18
CA LEU A 131 5.56 23.62 17.41
C LEU A 131 6.77 23.19 18.25
N SER A 132 6.51 22.88 19.53
CA SER A 132 7.49 22.32 20.45
C SER A 132 8.05 20.98 19.97
N GLY A 133 9.20 20.60 20.54
CA GLY A 133 9.85 19.34 20.22
C GLY A 133 8.98 18.12 20.49
N LEU A 134 8.21 18.15 21.58
CA LEU A 134 7.19 17.17 21.94
C LEU A 134 5.79 17.71 21.63
N LEU A 135 4.98 16.91 20.93
CA LEU A 135 3.61 17.23 20.54
C LEU A 135 2.69 16.05 20.83
N ARG A 136 1.55 16.32 21.47
CA ARG A 136 0.44 15.36 21.62
C ARG A 136 -0.77 15.82 20.83
N LEU A 137 -1.26 14.95 19.96
CA LEU A 137 -2.47 15.15 19.17
C LEU A 137 -3.59 14.27 19.70
N ARG A 138 -4.76 14.86 19.93
CA ARG A 138 -6.00 14.15 20.25
C ARG A 138 -6.94 14.20 19.07
N ALA A 139 -7.54 13.08 18.72
CA ALA A 139 -8.53 13.07 17.67
C ALA A 139 -9.84 13.67 18.18
N ARG A 140 -10.16 14.87 17.70
CA ARG A 140 -11.41 15.57 18.00
C ARG A 140 -12.00 16.09 16.69
N GLY A 141 -13.33 16.06 16.58
CA GLY A 141 -14.08 16.36 15.37
C GLY A 141 -13.44 17.41 14.44
N LEU A 142 -12.97 16.90 13.30
CA LEU A 142 -12.84 17.52 11.98
C LEU A 142 -12.61 19.05 11.96
N GLY A 143 -11.48 19.48 12.52
CA GLY A 143 -10.89 20.79 12.20
C GLY A 143 -9.97 20.69 11.00
N SER A 144 -9.86 21.76 10.22
CA SER A 144 -9.04 21.88 9.02
C SER A 144 -7.53 22.04 9.30
N GLU A 145 -7.05 21.54 10.44
CA GLU A 145 -5.65 21.65 10.83
C GLU A 145 -4.77 20.69 10.00
N MET A 146 -3.63 21.21 9.57
CA MET A 146 -2.58 20.42 8.94
C MET A 146 -1.31 20.50 9.77
N PHE A 147 -0.66 19.36 9.93
CA PHE A 147 0.63 19.26 10.60
C PHE A 147 1.68 18.86 9.58
N PHE A 148 2.84 19.49 9.67
CA PHE A 148 3.97 19.18 8.81
C PHE A 148 5.16 18.78 9.69
N LEU A 149 5.60 17.54 9.54
CA LEU A 149 6.86 17.07 10.09
C LEU A 149 7.90 17.18 8.97
N VAL A 150 8.78 18.17 9.09
CA VAL A 150 9.73 18.62 8.07
C VAL A 150 11.14 18.36 8.58
N GLY A 151 12.01 17.77 7.77
CA GLY A 151 13.42 17.74 8.15
C GLY A 151 14.22 18.91 7.60
N THR A 152 15.23 19.33 8.35
CA THR A 152 15.77 20.69 8.23
C THR A 152 17.22 20.83 7.77
N GLU A 153 17.83 19.76 7.27
CA GLU A 153 19.20 19.79 6.72
C GLU A 153 19.29 18.93 5.46
N ALA A 154 19.75 19.52 4.35
CA ALA A 154 20.03 18.95 3.00
C ALA A 154 18.96 18.03 2.35
N ALA A 155 17.90 17.70 3.07
CA ALA A 155 16.93 16.70 2.73
C ALA A 155 15.54 17.29 2.75
N VAL A 156 14.91 17.10 1.61
CA VAL A 156 13.94 18.00 1.04
C VAL A 156 12.57 17.33 1.15
N GLY A 157 12.27 16.77 2.33
CA GLY A 157 11.10 15.93 2.58
C GLY A 157 10.21 16.52 3.66
N TYR A 158 8.90 16.42 3.48
CA TYR A 158 7.96 16.68 4.55
C TYR A 158 6.82 15.67 4.56
N LEU A 159 6.41 15.30 5.77
CA LEU A 159 5.18 14.56 6.01
C LEU A 159 4.08 15.55 6.34
N SER A 160 3.03 15.59 5.52
CA SER A 160 1.81 16.31 5.86
C SER A 160 0.81 15.33 6.47
N ILE A 161 0.36 15.63 7.69
CA ILE A 161 -0.74 14.95 8.36
C ILE A 161 -1.93 15.91 8.29
N SER A 162 -2.92 15.58 7.47
CA SER A 162 -4.15 16.37 7.34
C SER A 162 -5.32 15.65 7.99
N PHE A 163 -6.08 16.40 8.77
CA PHE A 163 -7.32 15.98 9.39
C PHE A 163 -8.47 16.54 8.52
N GLY A 164 -9.06 15.69 7.69
CA GLY A 164 -10.16 16.08 6.79
C GLY A 164 -11.51 15.54 7.29
N PRO A 165 -12.63 16.23 7.03
CA PRO A 165 -13.94 15.72 7.39
C PRO A 165 -14.24 14.36 6.73
N GLY A 166 -14.50 13.32 7.54
CA GLY A 166 -14.80 11.94 7.10
C GLY A 166 -13.63 10.94 7.24
N THR A 167 -13.75 9.76 6.62
CA THR A 167 -12.73 8.68 6.62
C THR A 167 -11.48 9.00 5.77
N ASN A 168 -11.33 10.24 5.29
CA ASN A 168 -10.31 10.67 4.33
C ASN A 168 -9.11 11.36 4.97
N SER A 169 -8.88 11.13 6.27
CA SER A 169 -7.60 11.46 6.89
C SER A 169 -6.47 10.80 6.11
N SER A 170 -5.57 11.63 5.57
CA SER A 170 -4.51 11.16 4.69
C SER A 170 -3.18 11.78 5.10
N GLY A 171 -2.21 10.91 5.35
CA GLY A 171 -0.81 11.28 5.43
C GLY A 171 -0.23 11.26 4.03
N TRP A 172 0.15 12.43 3.51
CA TRP A 172 0.86 12.55 2.26
C TRP A 172 2.31 12.89 2.56
N PHE A 173 3.20 12.00 2.15
CA PHE A 173 4.62 12.26 2.16
C PHE A 173 5.03 12.83 0.80
N LYS A 174 5.84 13.88 0.81
CA LYS A 174 6.31 14.54 -0.41
C LYS A 174 7.85 14.69 -0.38
N PRO A 175 8.58 14.14 -1.36
CA PRO A 175 10.06 14.14 -1.39
C PRO A 175 10.67 15.40 -2.03
N TRP A 176 9.95 16.52 -2.06
CA TRP A 176 10.41 17.78 -2.67
C TRP A 176 10.46 18.92 -1.68
N ALA A 177 11.18 19.99 -2.12
CA ALA A 177 11.28 21.31 -1.51
C ALA A 177 10.15 21.50 -0.54
N PHE A 178 10.34 21.44 0.80
CA PHE A 178 9.30 22.01 1.65
C PHE A 178 9.29 23.52 1.40
N ARG A 179 8.62 23.89 0.32
CA ARG A 179 8.08 25.20 0.09
C ARG A 179 6.73 25.11 0.73
N MET A 180 6.55 25.88 1.80
CA MET A 180 5.23 26.13 2.35
C MET A 180 4.28 26.31 1.17
N PRO A 181 3.28 25.43 1.01
CA PRO A 181 2.31 25.62 -0.07
C PRO A 181 1.76 27.03 0.11
N GLY A 182 1.79 27.85 -0.95
CA GLY A 182 1.18 29.18 -0.95
C GLY A 182 -0.26 29.07 -0.43
N ARG A 183 -0.80 30.16 0.14
CA ARG A 183 -2.13 30.18 0.77
C ARG A 183 -3.12 29.34 -0.04
N TYR A 184 -3.47 28.15 0.44
CA TYR A 184 -4.59 27.43 -0.11
C TYR A 184 -5.82 28.28 0.20
N PRO A 185 -6.69 28.56 -0.78
CA PRO A 185 -7.96 29.18 -0.48
C PRO A 185 -8.70 28.23 0.46
N TRP A 186 -8.78 28.60 1.74
CA TRP A 186 -9.68 27.93 2.67
C TRP A 186 -11.09 28.20 2.14
N GLN A 187 -11.90 27.16 1.94
CA GLN A 187 -13.32 27.37 1.71
C GLN A 187 -13.91 27.85 3.04
N ASP A 188 -14.24 29.14 3.11
CA ASP A 188 -14.57 29.87 4.35
C ASP A 188 -15.86 29.42 5.07
N GLU A 189 -16.56 28.39 4.58
CA GLU A 189 -17.90 28.01 5.07
C GLU A 189 -17.93 27.03 6.27
N TRP A 190 -16.79 26.58 6.81
CA TRP A 190 -16.75 25.63 7.94
C TRP A 190 -16.24 26.26 9.24
N GLN A 191 -16.94 27.27 9.78
CA GLN A 191 -16.54 27.90 11.03
C GLN A 191 -17.72 28.01 12.00
N GLU A 192 -17.65 27.23 13.09
CA GLU A 192 -18.06 27.70 14.43
C GLU A 192 -17.74 26.73 15.58
N GLN A 193 -17.27 25.51 15.32
CA GLN A 193 -16.94 24.54 16.40
C GLN A 193 -15.57 23.87 16.31
N VAL A 194 -14.57 24.54 15.72
CA VAL A 194 -13.21 23.99 15.63
C VAL A 194 -12.50 24.11 16.97
N ARG A 195 -12.36 22.99 17.70
CA ARG A 195 -11.48 22.89 18.88
C ARG A 195 -10.12 22.33 18.46
N SER A 196 -9.04 22.87 19.05
CA SER A 196 -7.65 22.47 18.77
C SER A 196 -7.43 20.96 18.89
N VAL A 197 -6.73 20.39 17.91
CA VAL A 197 -6.26 18.98 17.91
C VAL A 197 -4.99 18.83 18.76
N VAL A 198 -4.21 19.90 18.88
CA VAL A 198 -3.03 19.98 19.77
C VAL A 198 -3.45 20.09 21.21
N VAL A 199 -2.87 19.24 22.06
CA VAL A 199 -3.09 19.18 23.50
C VAL A 199 -1.87 19.76 24.19
N SER A 200 -2.04 20.87 24.91
CA SER A 200 -0.97 21.44 25.75
C SER A 200 -0.65 20.52 26.92
N GLU A 201 0.55 20.60 27.49
CA GLU A 201 0.95 19.78 28.65
C GLU A 201 -0.05 19.91 29.81
N ASP A 202 -0.48 21.13 30.14
CA ASP A 202 -1.51 21.36 31.18
C ASP A 202 -2.86 20.68 30.85
N GLU A 203 -3.23 20.58 29.57
CA GLU A 203 -4.46 19.89 29.17
C GLU A 203 -4.29 18.38 29.26
N TYR A 204 -3.10 17.88 28.88
CA TYR A 204 -2.74 16.48 29.01
C TYR A 204 -2.75 16.04 30.49
N GLU A 205 -2.07 16.76 31.37
CA GLU A 205 -2.02 16.48 32.81
C GLU A 205 -3.42 16.54 33.44
N ARG A 206 -4.24 17.55 33.08
CA ARG A 206 -5.65 17.60 33.51
C ARG A 206 -6.44 16.36 33.06
N ASN A 207 -6.25 15.90 31.82
CA ASN A 207 -6.93 14.71 31.32
C ASN A 207 -6.44 13.44 32.03
N MET A 208 -5.13 13.33 32.29
CA MET A 208 -4.54 12.20 33.01
C MET A 208 -5.02 12.12 34.47
N GLY A 209 -5.16 13.26 35.15
CA GLY A 209 -5.75 13.33 36.49
C GLY A 209 -7.23 12.89 36.55
N LEU A 210 -7.97 13.00 35.44
CA LEU A 210 -9.34 12.48 35.34
C LEU A 210 -9.37 10.95 35.19
N VAL A 211 -8.38 10.36 34.51
CA VAL A 211 -8.28 8.90 34.29
C VAL A 211 -7.91 8.15 35.58
N GLN A 212 -7.08 8.75 36.44
CA GLN A 212 -6.63 8.13 37.69
C GLN A 212 -7.71 8.05 38.78
N ARG A 213 -8.88 8.68 38.60
CA ARG A 213 -9.99 8.50 39.54
C ARG A 213 -10.56 7.09 39.39
N PRO A 214 -10.58 6.26 40.47
CA PRO A 214 -11.15 4.92 40.42
C PRO A 214 -12.59 5.00 39.90
N SER A 215 -12.78 4.64 38.64
CA SER A 215 -14.11 4.58 38.08
C SER A 215 -14.77 3.36 38.71
N ALA A 216 -15.81 3.58 39.52
CA ALA A 216 -16.63 2.51 40.12
C ALA A 216 -17.37 1.65 39.08
N ILE A 217 -17.16 1.92 37.79
CA ILE A 217 -17.70 1.17 36.66
C ILE A 217 -16.64 0.14 36.32
N GLY A 218 -16.96 -1.15 36.57
CA GLY A 218 -16.07 -2.28 36.35
C GLY A 218 -15.35 -2.19 35.01
N THR A 219 -14.06 -2.48 35.02
CA THR A 219 -13.19 -2.53 33.84
C THR A 219 -13.84 -3.41 32.79
N SER A 220 -14.50 -2.79 31.81
CA SER A 220 -14.97 -3.52 30.65
C SER A 220 -13.71 -4.06 30.00
N GLN A 221 -13.52 -5.37 29.98
CA GLN A 221 -12.47 -6.00 29.21
C GLN A 221 -12.68 -5.56 27.76
N THR A 222 -11.91 -4.57 27.33
CA THR A 222 -11.81 -4.19 25.93
C THR A 222 -11.38 -5.45 25.21
N GLN A 223 -12.28 -6.04 24.43
CA GLN A 223 -11.93 -7.21 23.64
C GLN A 223 -10.67 -6.86 22.85
N PRO A 224 -9.59 -7.66 22.97
CA PRO A 224 -8.32 -7.32 22.35
C PRO A 224 -8.56 -7.12 20.87
N HIS A 225 -8.36 -5.89 20.40
CA HIS A 225 -8.42 -5.54 18.99
C HIS A 225 -7.63 -6.59 18.22
N GLY A 226 -8.28 -7.21 17.22
CA GLY A 226 -7.88 -8.44 16.54
C GLY A 226 -6.40 -8.74 16.69
N GLN A 227 -6.07 -9.68 17.58
CA GLN A 227 -4.68 -10.02 17.89
C GLN A 227 -3.96 -10.30 16.57
N VAL A 228 -2.92 -9.50 16.32
CA VAL A 228 -1.97 -9.78 15.24
C VAL A 228 -1.48 -11.20 15.46
N PRO A 229 -1.59 -12.11 14.46
CA PRO A 229 -1.19 -13.49 14.65
C PRO A 229 0.21 -13.58 15.26
N PRO A 230 0.47 -14.44 16.26
CA PRO A 230 1.76 -14.49 16.93
C PRO A 230 2.96 -14.64 15.98
N VAL A 231 2.77 -15.30 14.84
CA VAL A 231 3.79 -15.42 13.78
C VAL A 231 4.12 -14.08 13.13
N VAL A 232 3.11 -13.24 12.87
CA VAL A 232 3.31 -11.89 12.32
C VAL A 232 4.07 -11.03 13.32
N LYS A 233 3.65 -11.05 14.59
CA LYS A 233 4.32 -10.29 15.65
C LYS A 233 5.77 -10.74 15.87
N ARG A 234 6.05 -12.05 15.78
CA ARG A 234 7.41 -12.60 15.90
C ARG A 234 8.30 -12.18 14.73
N ASN A 235 7.74 -11.99 13.54
CA ASN A 235 8.50 -11.68 12.33
C ASN A 235 8.47 -10.19 11.96
N GLU A 236 7.68 -9.35 12.63
CA GLU A 236 7.47 -7.95 12.26
C GLU A 236 8.79 -7.18 12.10
N THR A 237 9.69 -7.27 13.07
CA THR A 237 11.01 -6.62 12.99
C THR A 237 11.83 -7.11 11.79
N ARG A 238 11.86 -8.43 11.55
CA ARG A 238 12.60 -9.02 10.41
C ARG A 238 11.98 -8.58 9.09
N TRP A 239 10.66 -8.58 8.97
CA TRP A 239 9.97 -8.15 7.77
C TRP A 239 10.12 -6.66 7.49
N LEU A 240 10.15 -5.81 8.53
CA LEU A 240 10.47 -4.40 8.37
C LEU A 240 11.90 -4.20 7.85
N ALA A 241 12.85 -5.02 8.30
CA ALA A 241 14.21 -5.01 7.76
C ALA A 241 14.24 -5.43 6.27
N VAL A 242 13.58 -6.53 5.89
CA VAL A 242 13.48 -6.92 4.46
C VAL A 242 12.78 -5.83 3.65
N GLU A 243 11.75 -5.21 4.20
CA GLU A 243 11.03 -4.15 3.51
C GLU A 243 11.91 -2.93 3.26
N LYS A 244 12.76 -2.53 4.23
CA LYS A 244 13.75 -1.46 4.00
C LYS A 244 14.67 -1.80 2.83
N GLU A 245 15.22 -3.02 2.82
CA GLU A 245 16.08 -3.50 1.74
C GLU A 245 15.34 -3.54 0.39
N LEU A 246 14.04 -3.81 0.38
CA LEU A 246 13.22 -3.76 -0.84
C LEU A 246 13.19 -2.35 -1.43
N TYR A 247 12.99 -1.33 -0.60
CA TYR A 247 12.99 0.06 -1.06
C TYR A 247 14.34 0.43 -1.69
N LEU A 248 15.44 0.10 -1.00
CA LEU A 248 16.80 0.37 -1.47
C LEU A 248 17.12 -0.37 -2.77
N GLU A 249 16.72 -1.64 -2.86
CA GLU A 249 16.93 -2.45 -4.05
C GLU A 249 16.14 -1.90 -5.25
N ILE A 250 14.88 -1.46 -5.06
CA ILE A 250 14.11 -0.80 -6.12
C ILE A 250 14.86 0.42 -6.65
N GLU A 251 15.36 1.30 -5.76
CA GLU A 251 16.13 2.48 -6.21
C GLU A 251 17.39 2.08 -6.96
N ARG A 252 18.12 1.05 -6.50
CA ARG A 252 19.28 0.52 -7.22
C ARG A 252 18.91 0.04 -8.62
N GLN A 253 17.82 -0.72 -8.77
CA GLN A 253 17.35 -1.20 -10.08
C GLN A 253 16.98 -0.05 -11.03
N PHE A 254 16.35 1.01 -10.52
CA PHE A 254 16.07 2.22 -11.32
C PHE A 254 17.38 2.91 -11.76
N SER A 255 18.33 3.06 -10.85
CA SER A 255 19.64 3.66 -11.11
C SER A 255 20.45 2.87 -12.14
N ASP A 256 20.49 1.55 -12.03
CA ASP A 256 21.16 0.64 -12.98
C ASP A 256 20.57 0.76 -14.40
N LEU A 257 19.28 1.07 -14.51
CA LEU A 257 18.58 1.35 -15.78
C LEU A 257 18.72 2.82 -16.24
N GLY A 258 19.41 3.64 -15.46
CA GLY A 258 19.67 5.05 -15.70
C GLY A 258 18.46 5.96 -15.51
N TYR A 259 17.55 5.60 -14.60
CA TYR A 259 16.42 6.42 -14.17
C TYR A 259 16.63 6.89 -12.73
N ASP A 260 16.25 8.13 -12.45
CA ASP A 260 16.12 8.62 -11.09
C ASP A 260 14.78 8.17 -10.55
N LEU A 261 14.78 7.48 -9.40
CA LEU A 261 13.56 7.11 -8.72
C LEU A 261 12.83 8.37 -8.23
N THR A 262 11.52 8.44 -8.46
CA THR A 262 10.70 9.62 -8.10
C THR A 262 9.55 9.29 -7.15
N SER A 263 9.09 8.05 -7.16
CA SER A 263 8.03 7.60 -6.26
C SER A 263 8.13 6.10 -6.03
N ILE A 264 7.91 5.67 -4.80
CA ILE A 264 7.62 4.28 -4.46
C ILE A 264 6.38 4.24 -3.56
N LYS A 265 5.49 3.30 -3.84
CA LYS A 265 4.37 2.94 -2.97
C LYS A 265 4.31 1.44 -2.78
N VAL A 266 4.60 0.99 -1.57
CA VAL A 266 4.46 -0.42 -1.16
C VAL A 266 3.11 -0.62 -0.47
N TYR A 267 2.34 -1.56 -0.98
CA TYR A 267 1.04 -1.96 -0.49
C TYR A 267 1.20 -3.16 0.46
N GLU A 268 0.42 -3.16 1.54
CA GLU A 268 0.39 -4.28 2.47
C GLU A 268 -0.24 -5.51 1.80
N GLY A 269 0.51 -6.61 1.81
CA GLY A 269 0.06 -7.94 1.47
C GLY A 269 -0.48 -8.70 2.69
N PRO A 270 -0.83 -9.98 2.51
CA PRO A 270 -1.27 -10.88 3.57
C PRO A 270 -0.27 -10.89 4.73
N ALA A 271 -0.78 -11.02 5.95
CA ALA A 271 0.06 -11.12 7.14
C ALA A 271 1.02 -9.93 7.35
N MET A 272 0.72 -8.73 6.84
CA MET A 272 1.55 -7.51 6.99
C MET A 272 2.84 -7.50 6.17
N THR A 273 3.05 -8.43 5.24
CA THR A 273 4.17 -8.37 4.29
C THR A 273 3.95 -7.28 3.24
N ALA A 274 4.93 -7.03 2.37
CA ALA A 274 4.67 -6.31 1.13
C ALA A 274 4.11 -7.30 0.10
N GLY A 275 2.97 -6.96 -0.51
CA GLY A 275 2.38 -7.78 -1.59
C GLY A 275 2.62 -7.18 -2.97
N LEU A 276 2.53 -5.85 -3.05
CA LEU A 276 2.69 -5.10 -4.29
C LEU A 276 3.52 -3.85 -4.02
N ALA A 277 4.42 -3.51 -4.92
CA ALA A 277 5.01 -2.18 -5.00
C ALA A 277 4.69 -1.52 -6.35
N ARG A 278 4.47 -0.21 -6.34
CA ARG A 278 4.46 0.60 -7.56
C ARG A 278 5.58 1.60 -7.45
N ALA A 279 6.44 1.64 -8.45
CA ALA A 279 7.54 2.59 -8.50
C ALA A 279 7.50 3.36 -9.82
N GLY A 280 7.94 4.61 -9.76
CA GLY A 280 7.99 5.52 -10.90
C GLY A 280 9.30 6.27 -10.91
N GLY A 281 9.86 6.47 -12.10
CA GLY A 281 11.14 7.11 -12.28
C GLY A 281 11.14 8.04 -13.48
N ARG A 282 12.18 8.86 -13.57
CA ARG A 282 12.38 9.80 -14.68
C ARG A 282 13.81 9.75 -15.14
N LYS A 283 14.01 9.96 -16.43
CA LYS A 283 15.33 10.07 -17.04
C LYS A 283 15.42 11.38 -17.80
N LEU A 284 16.43 12.18 -17.48
CA LEU A 284 16.83 13.31 -18.33
C LEU A 284 17.49 12.78 -19.60
N GLY A 285 17.10 13.32 -20.75
CA GLY A 285 17.87 13.14 -21.97
C GLY A 285 19.31 13.63 -21.76
N TRP A 286 20.28 12.97 -22.38
CA TRP A 286 21.68 13.37 -22.24
C TRP A 286 21.93 14.79 -22.81
N ILE A 287 21.20 15.17 -23.86
CA ILE A 287 21.20 16.53 -24.43
C ILE A 287 20.63 17.53 -23.42
N ASP A 288 19.61 17.14 -22.66
CA ASP A 288 18.91 17.99 -21.71
C ASP A 288 19.76 18.34 -20.49
N LYS A 289 20.66 17.43 -20.08
CA LYS A 289 21.66 17.72 -19.05
C LYS A 289 22.60 18.88 -19.47
N ILE A 290 22.83 19.04 -20.77
CA ILE A 290 23.69 20.09 -21.33
C ILE A 290 22.90 21.40 -21.49
N TYR A 291 21.66 21.33 -21.96
CA TYR A 291 20.80 22.50 -22.21
C TYR A 291 19.79 22.72 -21.09
N ARG A 292 20.24 23.22 -19.93
CA ARG A 292 19.41 23.50 -18.72
C ARG A 292 18.30 24.56 -18.88
N GLY A 293 17.87 24.92 -20.09
CA GLY A 293 17.06 26.11 -20.36
C GLY A 293 15.82 25.97 -21.26
N ARG A 294 15.55 24.81 -21.88
CA ARG A 294 14.31 24.59 -22.64
C ARG A 294 13.45 23.52 -21.97
N ARG A 295 12.11 23.59 -22.14
CA ARG A 295 11.16 22.60 -21.61
C ARG A 295 11.51 21.22 -22.18
N THR A 296 12.15 20.40 -21.38
CA THR A 296 12.59 19.06 -21.78
C THR A 296 11.51 18.04 -21.44
N GLU A 297 11.18 17.19 -22.41
CA GLU A 297 10.32 16.04 -22.23
C GLU A 297 11.08 15.00 -21.39
N TRP A 298 10.68 14.86 -20.13
CA TRP A 298 11.20 13.80 -19.27
C TRP A 298 10.68 12.47 -19.80
N THR A 299 11.57 11.51 -20.05
CA THR A 299 11.11 10.14 -20.23
C THR A 299 10.70 9.62 -18.87
N THR A 300 9.42 9.32 -18.72
CA THR A 300 8.87 8.74 -17.51
C THR A 300 8.83 7.22 -17.63
N CYS A 301 9.08 6.53 -16.53
CA CYS A 301 8.91 5.09 -16.46
C CYS A 301 8.10 4.72 -15.21
N SER A 302 7.43 3.59 -15.28
CA SER A 302 6.80 2.99 -14.11
C SER A 302 6.94 1.48 -14.12
N VAL A 303 6.80 0.89 -12.94
CA VAL A 303 6.78 -0.55 -12.75
C VAL A 303 5.81 -0.90 -11.64
N ALA A 304 5.05 -1.97 -11.84
CA ALA A 304 4.28 -2.62 -10.81
C ALA A 304 4.99 -3.94 -10.48
N LEU A 305 5.32 -4.15 -9.21
CA LEU A 305 6.13 -5.26 -8.72
C LEU A 305 5.27 -6.14 -7.81
N GLU A 306 5.11 -7.40 -8.15
CA GLU A 306 4.57 -8.42 -7.26
C GLU A 306 5.67 -8.92 -6.33
N ILE A 307 5.32 -9.12 -5.06
CA ILE A 307 6.26 -9.47 -3.99
C ILE A 307 5.76 -10.74 -3.32
N ASP A 308 6.55 -11.81 -3.42
CA ASP A 308 6.28 -13.09 -2.78
C ASP A 308 7.31 -13.35 -1.66
N TYR A 309 6.82 -13.64 -0.45
CA TYR A 309 7.67 -14.10 0.64
C TYR A 309 8.00 -15.58 0.44
N LEU A 310 9.27 -15.90 0.24
CA LEU A 310 9.70 -17.28 -0.02
C LEU A 310 10.13 -18.05 1.23
N GLY A 311 10.24 -17.39 2.38
CA GLY A 311 10.86 -17.94 3.60
C GLY A 311 12.24 -17.34 3.86
N ASP A 312 12.78 -17.56 5.07
CA ASP A 312 14.14 -17.16 5.48
C ASP A 312 14.49 -15.69 5.20
N ASP A 313 13.52 -14.79 5.40
CA ASP A 313 13.61 -13.35 5.10
C ASP A 313 13.91 -13.04 3.63
N VAL A 314 13.69 -13.98 2.71
CA VAL A 314 13.88 -13.77 1.28
C VAL A 314 12.55 -13.41 0.61
N TRP A 315 12.54 -12.24 -0.03
CA TRP A 315 11.43 -11.78 -0.86
C TRP A 315 11.84 -11.89 -2.32
N TYR A 316 10.95 -12.45 -3.13
CA TYR A 316 11.08 -12.46 -4.58
C TYR A 316 10.20 -11.37 -5.17
N VAL A 317 10.79 -10.56 -6.02
CA VAL A 317 10.17 -9.37 -6.58
C VAL A 317 10.23 -9.48 -8.08
N VAL A 318 9.07 -9.38 -8.73
CA VAL A 318 8.98 -9.47 -10.20
C VAL A 318 8.01 -8.43 -10.73
N SER A 319 8.35 -7.83 -11.87
CA SER A 319 7.45 -6.91 -12.55
C SER A 319 6.27 -7.64 -13.15
N ASP A 320 5.14 -6.96 -13.08
CA ASP A 320 3.86 -7.47 -13.53
C ASP A 320 3.44 -6.72 -14.81
N PRO A 321 3.68 -7.30 -16.01
CA PRO A 321 3.54 -6.61 -17.29
C PRO A 321 2.09 -6.26 -17.61
N ASN A 322 1.14 -6.99 -17.02
CA ASN A 322 -0.27 -6.76 -17.24
C ASN A 322 -0.80 -5.55 -16.42
N ARG A 323 0.00 -4.98 -15.49
CA ARG A 323 -0.45 -3.94 -14.54
C ARG A 323 0.21 -2.65 -14.94
N LYS A 324 -0.27 -2.02 -16.02
CA LYS A 324 0.20 -0.69 -16.42
C LYS A 324 -0.21 0.34 -15.38
N SER A 325 0.76 1.00 -14.76
CA SER A 325 0.52 2.08 -13.79
C SER A 325 0.68 3.44 -14.46
N GLY A 326 -0.45 4.15 -14.58
CA GLY A 326 -0.50 5.53 -15.07
C GLY A 326 -0.09 5.71 -16.54
N ASN A 327 0.20 6.96 -16.89
CA ASN A 327 0.54 7.39 -18.25
C ASN A 327 2.06 7.39 -18.50
N ALA A 328 2.80 6.44 -17.92
CA ALA A 328 4.25 6.39 -18.09
C ALA A 328 4.63 5.97 -19.52
N ASP A 329 5.69 6.56 -20.07
CA ASP A 329 6.16 6.28 -21.43
C ASP A 329 6.72 4.86 -21.56
N LYS A 330 7.31 4.35 -20.48
CA LYS A 330 7.98 3.05 -20.44
C LYS A 330 7.57 2.23 -19.24
N TYR A 331 7.41 0.93 -19.48
CA TYR A 331 7.30 -0.08 -18.43
C TYR A 331 8.65 -0.76 -18.23
N LEU A 332 9.10 -0.87 -16.99
CA LEU A 332 10.33 -1.58 -16.66
C LEU A 332 10.01 -3.05 -16.39
N ASP A 333 10.84 -3.94 -16.93
CA ASP A 333 10.86 -5.37 -16.60
C ASP A 333 11.92 -5.59 -15.52
N MET A 334 11.51 -6.08 -14.36
CA MET A 334 12.37 -6.22 -13.18
C MET A 334 12.17 -7.60 -12.56
N GLU A 335 13.27 -8.23 -12.16
CA GLU A 335 13.24 -9.46 -11.39
C GLU A 335 14.44 -9.50 -10.45
N PHE A 336 14.19 -9.56 -9.16
CA PHE A 336 15.26 -9.58 -8.16
C PHE A 336 14.82 -10.25 -6.85
N LEU A 337 15.80 -10.47 -5.98
CA LEU A 337 15.61 -11.00 -4.63
C LEU A 337 16.05 -9.95 -3.62
N VAL A 338 15.33 -9.88 -2.52
CA VAL A 338 15.63 -9.02 -1.38
C VAL A 338 15.77 -9.89 -0.13
N LYS A 339 16.75 -9.59 0.73
CA LYS A 339 16.96 -10.26 2.01
C LYS A 339 17.31 -9.21 3.07
N ALA A 340 16.83 -9.37 4.30
CA ALA A 340 17.09 -8.42 5.39
C ALA A 340 18.58 -8.23 5.67
N GLU A 341 19.34 -9.33 5.73
CA GLU A 341 20.75 -9.30 6.10
C GLU A 341 21.58 -10.28 5.26
N GLY A 342 22.76 -9.80 4.85
CA GLY A 342 23.74 -10.57 4.10
C GLY A 342 23.40 -10.72 2.62
N ALA A 343 24.44 -10.81 1.79
CA ALA A 343 24.26 -11.12 0.38
C ALA A 343 23.95 -12.62 0.20
N LEU A 344 22.96 -12.94 -0.63
CA LEU A 344 22.76 -14.30 -1.12
C LEU A 344 23.96 -14.71 -1.97
N SER A 345 24.53 -15.89 -1.70
CA SER A 345 25.52 -16.49 -2.59
C SER A 345 24.93 -16.71 -3.99
N ARG A 346 25.79 -16.84 -5.00
CA ARG A 346 25.34 -17.12 -6.38
C ARG A 346 24.47 -18.38 -6.48
N LYS A 347 24.79 -19.41 -5.68
CA LYS A 347 24.04 -20.67 -5.63
C LYS A 347 22.64 -20.45 -5.04
N GLU A 348 22.56 -19.81 -3.88
CA GLU A 348 21.28 -19.49 -3.22
C GLU A 348 20.42 -18.59 -4.11
N ARG A 349 21.00 -17.54 -4.73
CA ARG A 349 20.28 -16.65 -5.64
C ARG A 349 19.59 -17.44 -6.76
N LYS A 350 20.31 -18.38 -7.40
CA LYS A 350 19.73 -19.23 -8.45
C LYS A 350 18.57 -20.10 -7.93
N GLU A 351 18.72 -20.66 -6.74
CA GLU A 351 17.70 -21.51 -6.11
C GLU A 351 16.43 -20.71 -5.74
N TRP A 352 16.62 -19.58 -5.06
CA TRP A 352 15.53 -18.69 -4.65
C TRP A 352 14.81 -18.06 -5.84
N THR A 353 15.54 -17.64 -6.89
CA THR A 353 14.93 -17.17 -8.14
C THR A 353 14.07 -18.26 -8.77
N ARG A 354 14.54 -19.51 -8.81
CA ARG A 354 13.73 -20.64 -9.32
C ARG A 354 12.46 -20.83 -8.49
N LYS A 355 12.57 -20.81 -7.16
CA LYS A 355 11.43 -20.93 -6.24
C LYS A 355 10.44 -19.77 -6.41
N GLY A 356 10.95 -18.54 -6.53
CA GLY A 356 10.17 -17.33 -6.78
C GLY A 356 9.42 -17.38 -8.11
N ARG A 357 10.10 -17.73 -9.20
CA ARG A 357 9.45 -17.96 -10.50
C ARG A 357 8.37 -19.03 -10.44
N MET A 358 8.57 -20.11 -9.69
CA MET A 358 7.53 -21.14 -9.50
C MET A 358 6.33 -20.60 -8.70
N ALA A 359 6.56 -19.73 -7.72
CA ALA A 359 5.51 -19.12 -6.91
C ALA A 359 4.74 -18.02 -7.65
N ALA A 360 5.43 -17.24 -8.49
CA ALA A 360 4.89 -16.14 -9.27
C ALA A 360 4.30 -16.59 -10.62
N LYS A 361 4.72 -17.74 -11.15
CA LYS A 361 4.05 -18.36 -12.28
C LYS A 361 2.64 -18.64 -11.83
N ILE A 362 1.73 -17.76 -12.24
CA ILE A 362 0.28 -17.92 -12.13
C ILE A 362 0.04 -19.35 -12.57
N SER A 363 -0.27 -20.22 -11.61
CA SER A 363 -0.49 -21.64 -11.90
C SER A 363 -1.48 -21.65 -13.07
N PRO A 364 -1.13 -22.24 -14.23
CA PRO A 364 -1.99 -22.19 -15.41
C PRO A 364 -3.37 -22.58 -14.94
N GLU A 365 -4.34 -21.65 -15.03
CA GLU A 365 -5.60 -21.68 -14.26
C GLU A 365 -6.07 -23.12 -14.17
N GLN A 366 -5.75 -23.81 -13.07
CA GLN A 366 -6.19 -25.18 -12.94
C GLN A 366 -7.70 -25.05 -12.87
N PRO A 367 -8.45 -25.79 -13.71
CA PRO A 367 -9.88 -25.69 -13.72
C PRO A 367 -10.36 -25.97 -12.31
N SER A 368 -10.83 -24.91 -11.65
CA SER A 368 -11.29 -24.98 -10.28
C SER A 368 -12.55 -25.83 -10.24
N PRO A 369 -12.63 -26.84 -9.37
CA PRO A 369 -13.83 -27.67 -9.24
C PRO A 369 -15.04 -26.84 -8.75
N TRP A 370 -14.81 -25.60 -8.31
CA TRP A 370 -15.81 -24.68 -7.80
C TRP A 370 -16.16 -23.57 -8.81
N ARG A 371 -15.83 -23.77 -10.10
CA ARG A 371 -16.15 -22.87 -11.20
C ARG A 371 -17.33 -23.39 -12.02
N ALA A 372 -18.24 -22.49 -12.37
CA ALA A 372 -19.33 -22.71 -13.29
C ALA A 372 -19.24 -21.71 -14.44
N THR A 373 -19.46 -22.18 -15.67
CA THR A 373 -19.55 -21.31 -16.85
C THR A 373 -20.96 -21.43 -17.42
N LEU A 374 -21.58 -20.28 -17.67
CA LEU A 374 -22.89 -20.15 -18.28
C LEU A 374 -22.81 -20.21 -19.80
N ASP A 375 -23.94 -20.45 -20.48
CA ASP A 375 -24.01 -20.55 -21.93
C ASP A 375 -23.60 -19.26 -22.64
N ASN A 376 -23.77 -18.11 -21.97
CA ASN A 376 -23.32 -16.81 -22.47
C ASN A 376 -21.82 -16.55 -22.26
N GLY A 377 -21.06 -17.54 -21.75
CA GLY A 377 -19.62 -17.46 -21.50
C GLY A 377 -19.21 -16.77 -20.19
N ILE A 378 -20.15 -16.23 -19.42
CA ILE A 378 -19.86 -15.73 -18.07
C ILE A 378 -19.48 -16.91 -17.18
N SER A 379 -18.38 -16.79 -16.43
CA SER A 379 -18.04 -17.78 -15.43
C SER A 379 -18.00 -17.19 -14.03
N VAL A 380 -18.40 -18.00 -13.05
CA VAL A 380 -18.31 -17.68 -11.62
C VAL A 380 -17.54 -18.78 -10.93
N GLU A 381 -16.58 -18.39 -10.12
CA GLU A 381 -15.78 -19.30 -9.31
C GLU A 381 -15.91 -18.90 -7.85
N LEU A 382 -16.30 -19.84 -6.99
CA LEU A 382 -16.28 -19.64 -5.55
C LEU A 382 -14.93 -20.15 -5.02
N ILE A 383 -14.07 -19.21 -4.65
CA ILE A 383 -12.63 -19.47 -4.39
C ILE A 383 -12.43 -20.05 -3.01
N GLY A 384 -13.16 -19.52 -2.02
CA GLY A 384 -13.02 -19.99 -0.65
C GLY A 384 -13.94 -19.27 0.33
N ILE A 385 -13.96 -19.82 1.52
CA ILE A 385 -14.78 -19.39 2.65
C ILE A 385 -13.89 -19.33 3.89
N CYS A 386 -14.16 -18.36 4.75
CA CYS A 386 -13.47 -18.21 6.02
C CYS A 386 -14.44 -17.62 7.05
N GLU A 387 -14.18 -17.85 8.33
CA GLU A 387 -14.84 -17.08 9.39
C GLU A 387 -14.46 -15.60 9.29
N SER A 388 -15.42 -14.70 9.48
CA SER A 388 -15.19 -13.26 9.48
C SER A 388 -14.90 -12.77 10.91
N PRO A 389 -13.84 -11.95 11.13
CA PRO A 389 -12.92 -11.46 10.12
C PRO A 389 -11.90 -12.53 9.70
N SER A 390 -11.54 -12.53 8.41
CA SER A 390 -10.62 -13.51 7.83
C SER A 390 -9.16 -13.41 8.29
N ASN A 391 -8.74 -12.31 8.90
CA ASN A 391 -7.36 -12.17 9.42
C ASN A 391 -7.00 -13.27 10.44
N GLY A 392 -5.97 -14.06 10.11
CA GLY A 392 -5.46 -15.12 10.98
C GLY A 392 -6.33 -16.37 11.07
N ARG A 393 -7.35 -16.49 10.21
CA ARG A 393 -8.28 -17.62 10.17
C ARG A 393 -7.98 -18.52 8.97
N GLN A 394 -8.29 -19.81 9.12
CA GLN A 394 -8.12 -20.80 8.06
C GLN A 394 -9.18 -20.60 6.97
N TRP A 395 -8.75 -20.62 5.72
CA TRP A 395 -9.63 -20.66 4.56
C TRP A 395 -9.89 -22.10 4.12
N TRP A 396 -11.09 -22.36 3.62
CA TRP A 396 -11.46 -23.64 3.03
C TRP A 396 -12.25 -23.46 1.73
N GLY A 397 -12.23 -24.46 0.86
CA GLY A 397 -13.02 -24.52 -0.35
C GLY A 397 -14.51 -24.69 -0.05
N PRO A 398 -15.41 -24.44 -1.02
CA PRO A 398 -16.85 -24.60 -0.86
C PRO A 398 -17.30 -26.02 -0.46
N ASP A 399 -16.48 -27.02 -0.73
CA ASP A 399 -16.66 -28.41 -0.32
C ASP A 399 -16.14 -28.72 1.10
N GLY A 400 -15.58 -27.75 1.80
CA GLY A 400 -14.97 -27.94 3.12
C GLY A 400 -13.47 -28.22 3.09
N SER A 401 -12.85 -28.49 1.94
CA SER A 401 -11.41 -28.80 1.84
C SER A 401 -10.54 -27.64 2.31
N ILE A 402 -9.48 -27.90 3.07
CA ILE A 402 -8.61 -26.83 3.59
C ILE A 402 -7.77 -26.24 2.45
N LEU A 403 -7.77 -24.91 2.32
CA LEU A 403 -6.88 -24.21 1.39
C LEU A 403 -5.52 -23.99 2.03
N ASP A 404 -4.46 -24.21 1.26
CA ASP A 404 -3.07 -23.91 1.65
C ASP A 404 -2.66 -22.46 1.36
N TYR A 405 -3.58 -21.66 0.80
CA TYR A 405 -3.41 -20.24 0.51
C TYR A 405 -4.58 -19.40 1.03
N ILE A 406 -4.34 -18.09 1.16
CA ILE A 406 -5.33 -17.10 1.59
C ILE A 406 -5.81 -16.32 0.36
N PRO A 407 -7.06 -16.51 -0.12
CA PRO A 407 -7.57 -15.82 -1.31
C PRO A 407 -7.60 -14.30 -1.18
N TYR A 408 -7.90 -13.79 0.02
CA TYR A 408 -7.81 -12.38 0.35
C TYR A 408 -7.73 -12.15 1.86
N TYR A 409 -7.42 -10.91 2.24
CA TYR A 409 -7.18 -10.52 3.62
C TYR A 409 -8.09 -9.38 4.09
N ARG A 410 -8.74 -9.53 5.26
CA ARG A 410 -9.53 -8.48 5.91
C ARG A 410 -9.34 -8.46 7.43
N THR A 411 -9.11 -7.27 7.98
CA THR A 411 -8.82 -7.06 9.43
C THR A 411 -10.00 -6.58 10.27
N TYR A 412 -11.12 -6.18 9.66
CA TYR A 412 -12.21 -5.55 10.38
C TYR A 412 -13.28 -6.56 10.75
N THR A 413 -13.48 -6.75 12.05
CA THR A 413 -14.59 -7.49 12.63
C THR A 413 -15.91 -6.82 12.28
N ARG A 414 -16.95 -7.61 11.99
CA ARG A 414 -18.33 -7.13 12.02
C ARG A 414 -19.02 -7.66 13.25
N HIS A 415 -19.74 -6.79 13.93
CA HIS A 415 -20.59 -7.18 15.04
C HIS A 415 -21.71 -8.09 14.54
N HIS A 416 -21.86 -9.22 15.22
CA HIS A 416 -22.96 -10.17 15.07
C HIS A 416 -23.37 -10.61 16.48
N LYS A 417 -24.55 -11.19 16.64
CA LYS A 417 -25.02 -11.64 17.95
C LYS A 417 -24.25 -12.89 18.42
N PRO A 418 -24.23 -13.21 19.73
CA PRO A 418 -23.52 -14.37 20.26
C PRO A 418 -23.93 -15.72 19.66
N ASP A 419 -25.17 -15.85 19.18
CA ASP A 419 -25.73 -17.06 18.54
C ASP A 419 -25.56 -17.07 17.01
N GLU A 420 -24.85 -16.09 16.47
CA GLU A 420 -24.59 -15.91 15.04
C GLU A 420 -23.11 -16.17 14.71
N ARG A 421 -22.83 -16.49 13.45
CA ARG A 421 -21.46 -16.52 12.89
C ARG A 421 -21.45 -15.79 11.56
N ALA A 422 -20.44 -14.94 11.38
CA ALA A 422 -20.19 -14.27 10.12
C ALA A 422 -19.13 -15.05 9.32
N TYR A 423 -19.36 -15.19 8.01
CA TYR A 423 -18.41 -15.80 7.09
C TYR A 423 -18.13 -14.88 5.92
N ASP A 424 -16.89 -14.92 5.51
CA ASP A 424 -16.25 -14.19 4.44
C ASP A 424 -16.23 -15.11 3.21
N PHE A 425 -16.92 -14.73 2.13
CA PHE A 425 -16.97 -15.49 0.86
C PHE A 425 -16.14 -14.77 -0.21
N ALA A 426 -15.14 -15.47 -0.75
CA ALA A 426 -14.32 -15.02 -1.87
C ALA A 426 -14.82 -15.64 -3.18
N TYR A 427 -15.10 -14.83 -4.18
CA TYR A 427 -15.51 -15.33 -5.51
C TYR A 427 -14.86 -14.51 -6.63
N LYS A 428 -14.72 -15.10 -7.81
CA LYS A 428 -14.31 -14.45 -9.07
C LYS A 428 -15.44 -14.56 -10.09
N VAL A 429 -15.68 -13.49 -10.84
CA VAL A 429 -16.64 -13.47 -11.97
C VAL A 429 -15.87 -13.05 -13.21
N VAL A 430 -15.74 -13.95 -14.19
CA VAL A 430 -15.11 -13.64 -15.47
C VAL A 430 -16.18 -13.40 -16.51
N TRP A 431 -16.05 -12.27 -17.20
CA TRP A 431 -16.93 -11.88 -18.30
C TRP A 431 -16.26 -12.20 -19.63
N PRO A 432 -17.02 -12.62 -20.67
CA PRO A 432 -16.50 -12.71 -22.02
C PRO A 432 -15.97 -11.36 -22.52
N ASP A 433 -14.96 -11.40 -23.37
CA ASP A 433 -14.37 -10.19 -23.95
C ASP A 433 -15.44 -9.31 -24.64
N GLY A 434 -15.39 -8.00 -24.36
CA GLY A 434 -16.32 -7.03 -24.93
C GLY A 434 -17.70 -6.97 -24.28
N MET A 435 -18.03 -7.87 -23.33
CA MET A 435 -19.30 -7.75 -22.61
C MET A 435 -19.26 -6.66 -21.54
N PRO A 436 -20.25 -5.75 -21.50
CA PRO A 436 -20.38 -4.80 -20.40
C PRO A 436 -20.75 -5.55 -19.12
N GLN A 437 -20.13 -5.19 -17.99
CA GLN A 437 -20.47 -5.72 -16.68
C GLN A 437 -21.86 -5.21 -16.25
N ARG A 438 -22.92 -5.83 -16.77
CA ARG A 438 -24.32 -5.44 -16.51
C ARG A 438 -24.92 -6.31 -15.40
N GLY A 439 -25.47 -5.62 -14.38
CA GLY A 439 -26.36 -6.11 -13.34
C GLY A 439 -26.36 -7.62 -13.07
N TYR A 440 -25.48 -8.06 -12.17
CA TYR A 440 -25.61 -9.37 -11.53
C TYR A 440 -26.14 -9.20 -10.10
N SER A 441 -26.77 -10.24 -9.57
CA SER A 441 -27.12 -10.31 -8.15
C SER A 441 -26.76 -11.67 -7.58
N SER A 442 -26.27 -11.70 -6.34
CA SER A 442 -26.05 -12.96 -5.64
C SER A 442 -26.86 -13.07 -4.34
N GLY A 443 -27.47 -14.25 -4.18
CA GLY A 443 -28.28 -14.70 -3.05
C GLY A 443 -27.55 -15.80 -2.28
N VAL A 444 -27.84 -15.93 -0.98
CA VAL A 444 -27.40 -17.06 -0.15
C VAL A 444 -28.56 -17.46 0.77
N THR A 445 -28.88 -18.75 0.82
CA THR A 445 -30.00 -19.29 1.61
C THR A 445 -29.62 -19.42 3.08
N GLY A 446 -30.57 -19.17 3.99
CA GLY A 446 -30.36 -19.32 5.44
C GLY A 446 -29.56 -18.19 6.09
N ARG A 447 -29.18 -17.15 5.33
CA ARG A 447 -28.53 -15.95 5.88
C ARG A 447 -29.51 -15.11 6.71
N ILE A 448 -29.01 -14.53 7.78
CA ILE A 448 -29.70 -13.53 8.62
C ILE A 448 -29.46 -12.13 8.07
N ALA A 449 -28.21 -11.83 7.73
CA ALA A 449 -27.79 -10.55 7.19
C ALA A 449 -26.74 -10.76 6.09
N HIS A 450 -26.58 -9.75 5.24
CA HIS A 450 -25.47 -9.69 4.30
C HIS A 450 -24.89 -8.30 4.27
N HIS A 451 -23.61 -8.22 3.93
CA HIS A 451 -22.96 -6.97 3.69
C HIS A 451 -22.10 -7.04 2.44
N THR A 452 -22.22 -6.00 1.60
CA THR A 452 -21.30 -5.79 0.50
C THR A 452 -19.89 -5.59 1.05
N GLY A 453 -18.95 -6.36 0.52
CA GLY A 453 -17.53 -6.16 0.72
C GLY A 453 -17.01 -4.98 -0.09
N VAL A 454 -15.80 -4.54 0.26
CA VAL A 454 -14.95 -3.78 -0.66
C VAL A 454 -14.42 -4.74 -1.75
N GLY A 455 -13.91 -4.20 -2.86
CA GLY A 455 -13.27 -5.00 -3.91
C GLY A 455 -12.26 -5.97 -3.30
N LEU A 456 -12.22 -7.20 -3.82
CA LEU A 456 -11.23 -8.17 -3.37
C LEU A 456 -9.86 -7.66 -3.79
N LYS A 457 -9.01 -7.44 -2.80
CA LYS A 457 -7.59 -7.33 -3.07
C LYS A 457 -7.08 -8.73 -3.34
N ASP A 458 -6.34 -8.91 -4.43
CA ASP A 458 -5.58 -10.13 -4.67
C ASP A 458 -4.60 -10.40 -3.51
N ARG A 459 -3.90 -11.54 -3.55
CA ARG A 459 -2.87 -11.86 -2.54
C ARG A 459 -1.72 -10.84 -2.48
N PHE A 460 -1.69 -9.86 -3.39
CA PHE A 460 -0.71 -8.78 -3.43
C PHE A 460 -1.26 -7.45 -2.91
N GLY A 461 -2.53 -7.39 -2.50
CA GLY A 461 -3.14 -6.20 -1.92
C GLY A 461 -3.79 -5.25 -2.94
N ASP A 462 -4.03 -5.70 -4.18
CA ASP A 462 -4.57 -4.88 -5.27
C ASP A 462 -5.97 -5.33 -5.70
N ASP A 463 -6.86 -4.35 -5.82
CA ASP A 463 -8.26 -4.55 -6.22
C ASP A 463 -8.49 -4.41 -7.73
N SER A 464 -7.51 -3.91 -8.50
CA SER A 464 -7.73 -3.53 -9.90
C SER A 464 -7.90 -4.70 -10.86
N ARG A 465 -7.39 -5.89 -10.50
CA ARG A 465 -7.41 -7.09 -11.34
C ARG A 465 -8.36 -8.16 -10.90
N PHE A 466 -8.64 -8.18 -9.61
CA PHE A 466 -9.49 -9.21 -9.09
C PHE A 466 -10.89 -8.92 -9.60
N GLN A 467 -11.30 -9.59 -10.68
CA GLN A 467 -12.67 -9.58 -11.19
C GLN A 467 -13.63 -10.30 -10.23
N GLY A 468 -13.29 -10.30 -8.95
CA GLY A 468 -13.98 -10.99 -7.92
C GLY A 468 -14.37 -10.03 -6.82
N GLY A 469 -15.36 -10.46 -6.06
CA GLY A 469 -15.91 -9.68 -4.99
C GLY A 469 -15.93 -10.46 -3.71
N GLN A 470 -16.04 -9.70 -2.64
CA GLN A 470 -16.12 -10.22 -1.30
C GLN A 470 -17.54 -10.00 -0.80
N ARG A 471 -18.14 -10.99 -0.15
CA ARG A 471 -19.39 -10.79 0.58
C ARG A 471 -19.32 -11.42 1.95
N ILE A 472 -19.91 -10.73 2.92
CA ILE A 472 -20.08 -11.24 4.28
C ILE A 472 -21.52 -11.70 4.42
N TYR A 473 -21.67 -12.93 4.88
CA TYR A 473 -22.95 -13.50 5.24
C TYR A 473 -22.94 -13.91 6.70
N VAL A 474 -24.02 -13.57 7.41
CA VAL A 474 -24.21 -13.94 8.81
C VAL A 474 -25.25 -15.06 8.87
N PHE A 475 -24.96 -16.11 9.62
CA PHE A 475 -25.83 -17.27 9.80
C PHE A 475 -26.01 -17.57 11.28
N LYS A 476 -27.01 -18.39 11.61
CA LYS A 476 -27.09 -18.99 12.96
C LYS A 476 -25.90 -19.91 13.17
N GLN A 477 -25.37 -19.98 14.39
CA GLN A 477 -24.23 -20.83 14.74
C GLN A 477 -24.43 -22.31 14.37
N SER A 478 -25.67 -22.81 14.41
CA SER A 478 -26.03 -24.18 14.02
C SER A 478 -26.07 -24.44 12.51
N THR A 479 -25.87 -23.42 11.68
CA THR A 479 -25.88 -23.57 10.22
C THR A 479 -24.55 -24.14 9.76
N GLU A 480 -24.55 -25.39 9.28
CA GLU A 480 -23.33 -26.06 8.82
C GLU A 480 -23.11 -26.00 7.31
N LYS A 481 -24.18 -25.79 6.53
CA LYS A 481 -24.12 -25.68 5.07
C LYS A 481 -25.10 -24.66 4.50
N THR A 482 -24.84 -24.20 3.28
CA THR A 482 -25.69 -23.21 2.60
C THR A 482 -25.78 -23.45 1.08
N THR A 483 -26.52 -22.60 0.40
CA THR A 483 -26.61 -22.54 -1.06
C THR A 483 -26.46 -21.09 -1.50
N MET A 484 -25.57 -20.86 -2.47
CA MET A 484 -25.37 -19.55 -3.09
C MET A 484 -25.96 -19.57 -4.49
N THR A 485 -26.71 -18.52 -4.83
CA THR A 485 -27.32 -18.35 -6.15
C THR A 485 -26.80 -17.09 -6.79
N TRP A 486 -26.39 -17.19 -8.04
CA TRP A 486 -26.02 -16.06 -8.89
C TRP A 486 -27.05 -15.89 -9.99
N VAL A 487 -27.38 -14.64 -10.30
CA VAL A 487 -28.32 -14.29 -11.37
C VAL A 487 -27.67 -13.25 -12.26
N PHE A 488 -27.63 -13.54 -13.56
CA PHE A 488 -27.15 -12.67 -14.63
C PHE A 488 -28.29 -12.36 -15.60
N GLY A 489 -28.25 -11.19 -16.25
CA GLY A 489 -29.27 -10.80 -17.24
C GLY A 489 -30.64 -10.47 -16.64
N LYS A 490 -30.71 -9.97 -15.40
CA LYS A 490 -31.99 -9.72 -14.70
C LYS A 490 -32.93 -8.75 -15.43
N ASN A 491 -32.35 -7.84 -16.23
CA ASN A 491 -33.09 -6.84 -16.99
C ASN A 491 -33.27 -7.24 -18.47
N ASP A 492 -32.70 -8.36 -18.86
CA ASP A 492 -32.81 -8.87 -20.23
C ASP A 492 -34.04 -9.79 -20.32
N LYS A 493 -34.41 -10.19 -21.54
CA LYS A 493 -35.51 -11.16 -21.78
C LYS A 493 -35.20 -12.54 -21.18
N GLU A 494 -33.94 -12.79 -20.92
CA GLU A 494 -33.42 -14.07 -20.42
C GLU A 494 -32.52 -13.81 -19.20
N SER A 495 -32.80 -14.51 -18.11
CA SER A 495 -31.93 -14.53 -16.94
C SER A 495 -31.28 -15.90 -16.80
N GLN A 496 -29.97 -15.90 -16.55
CA GLN A 496 -29.20 -17.12 -16.33
C GLN A 496 -28.77 -17.23 -14.88
N TYR A 497 -28.79 -18.45 -14.35
CA TYR A 497 -28.62 -18.74 -12.93
C TYR A 497 -27.50 -19.74 -12.73
N ILE A 498 -26.72 -19.53 -11.67
CA ILE A 498 -25.77 -20.51 -11.15
C ILE A 498 -26.15 -20.79 -9.70
N TYR A 499 -26.24 -22.06 -9.32
CA TYR A 499 -26.48 -22.52 -7.97
C TYR A 499 -25.26 -23.31 -7.50
N PHE A 500 -24.61 -22.81 -6.45
CA PHE A 500 -23.60 -23.53 -5.69
C PHE A 500 -24.30 -24.11 -4.45
N LYS A 501 -24.61 -25.40 -4.46
CA LYS A 501 -25.37 -26.09 -3.41
C LYS A 501 -24.44 -26.81 -2.44
N ASN A 502 -24.97 -27.08 -1.25
CA ASN A 502 -24.27 -27.79 -0.17
C ASN A 502 -22.90 -27.19 0.17
N ILE A 503 -22.78 -25.86 0.08
CA ILE A 503 -21.56 -25.16 0.46
C ILE A 503 -21.29 -25.39 1.94
N SER A 504 -20.12 -25.89 2.29
CA SER A 504 -19.73 -26.13 3.68
C SER A 504 -19.36 -24.83 4.40
N LEU A 505 -19.95 -24.61 5.58
CA LEU A 505 -19.57 -23.56 6.52
C LEU A 505 -18.66 -24.11 7.64
N VAL A 506 -18.27 -25.39 7.56
CA VAL A 506 -17.45 -26.06 8.57
C VAL A 506 -16.16 -26.56 7.90
N PRO A 507 -14.98 -26.03 8.26
CA PRO A 507 -13.73 -26.48 7.66
C PRO A 507 -13.51 -27.98 7.89
N GLY A 508 -13.12 -28.69 6.83
CA GLY A 508 -12.87 -30.13 6.81
C GLY A 508 -14.11 -31.02 6.66
N LYS A 509 -15.33 -30.47 6.57
CA LYS A 509 -16.57 -31.25 6.45
C LYS A 509 -17.18 -31.10 5.05
N ASP A 510 -17.20 -32.20 4.30
CA ASP A 510 -17.86 -32.27 2.98
C ASP A 510 -19.34 -32.61 3.12
N PHE A 511 -20.18 -31.89 2.37
CA PHE A 511 -21.63 -32.05 2.33
C PHE A 511 -22.15 -32.42 0.93
N GLY A 512 -21.26 -32.82 0.02
CA GLY A 512 -21.58 -33.10 -1.38
C GLY A 512 -21.81 -31.80 -2.14
N PHE A 513 -20.75 -30.97 -2.24
CA PHE A 513 -20.82 -29.72 -3.00
C PHE A 513 -21.24 -29.98 -4.45
N GLU A 514 -22.21 -29.19 -4.94
CA GLU A 514 -22.80 -29.35 -6.26
C GLU A 514 -22.94 -28.01 -6.97
N ILE A 515 -22.77 -28.02 -8.29
CA ILE A 515 -22.98 -26.87 -9.17
C ILE A 515 -24.13 -27.19 -10.12
N GLU A 516 -25.10 -26.29 -10.22
CA GLU A 516 -26.20 -26.37 -11.19
C GLU A 516 -26.35 -25.03 -11.92
N THR A 517 -26.53 -25.05 -13.24
CA THR A 517 -26.85 -23.88 -14.05
C THR A 517 -28.29 -23.96 -14.59
N ARG A 518 -28.97 -22.82 -14.74
CA ARG A 518 -30.33 -22.75 -15.33
C ARG A 518 -30.52 -21.51 -16.18
N VAL A 519 -31.39 -21.60 -17.16
CA VAL A 519 -31.86 -20.46 -17.97
C VAL A 519 -33.35 -20.25 -17.74
N LYS A 520 -33.77 -18.99 -17.52
CA LYS A 520 -35.18 -18.60 -17.39
C LYS A 520 -35.50 -17.52 -18.41
N ILE A 521 -36.41 -17.83 -19.33
CA ILE A 521 -36.94 -16.90 -20.31
C ILE A 521 -38.19 -16.22 -19.74
N ARG A 522 -38.21 -14.88 -19.69
CA ARG A 522 -39.39 -14.12 -19.28
C ARG A 522 -40.34 -14.02 -20.47
N ARG A 523 -41.49 -14.67 -20.36
CA ARG A 523 -42.58 -14.54 -21.34
C ARG A 523 -43.20 -13.15 -21.29
#